data_AF-A0A4Q3CPC2-F1
#
_entry.id   AF-A0A4Q3CPC2-F1
#
_cell.length_a   1.000
_cell.length_b   1.000
_cell.length_c   1.000
_cell.angle_alpha   90.00
_cell.angle_beta   90.00
_cell.angle_gamma   90.00
#
_symmetry.space_group_name_H-M   'P 1'
#
loop_
_entity.id
_entity.type
_entity.pdbx_description
1 polymer ?
#
loop_
_entity_poly.entity_id
_entity_poly.type
_entity_poly.pdbx_seq_one_letter_code
_entity_poly.pdbx_strand_id
1 'polypeptide(L)'
;MKLLFILLTLTIFSTTASAQKTSPPRGRMAGTSDITKKEKRVAQFTLGRNKFSVYCGDQTPKWELSQERCDTLQVYKIAAQGATYSILEITKLATREGKIIAAGTYNITNDTLYVYSEAYDYMGAYRLTDIYVSDNYGLKKISGKMEAIKSETITDKYLKPAEMKTIFPGE
;
A
#
# COMPACT_ATOMS: atom_id res chain seq x y z
N MET A 1 -7.54 -58.28 47.28
CA MET A 1 -8.09 -58.56 45.93
C MET A 1 -8.73 -57.26 45.46
N LYS A 2 -8.01 -56.37 44.75
CA LYS A 2 -7.97 -56.23 43.28
C LYS A 2 -9.35 -56.22 42.61
N LEU A 3 -9.84 -55.03 42.24
CA LEU A 3 -10.55 -54.68 41.00
C LEU A 3 -10.98 -53.19 41.09
N LEU A 4 -10.20 -52.21 40.60
CA LEU A 4 -9.98 -51.71 39.23
C LEU A 4 -11.15 -50.88 38.63
N PHE A 5 -10.74 -49.82 37.92
CA PHE A 5 -11.46 -48.90 37.00
C PHE A 5 -12.00 -47.60 37.63
N ILE A 6 -11.24 -46.49 37.60
CA ILE A 6 -10.97 -45.56 36.47
C ILE A 6 -12.26 -44.88 35.97
N LEU A 7 -12.47 -43.59 36.32
CA LEU A 7 -12.85 -42.55 35.34
C LEU A 7 -12.79 -41.11 35.92
N LEU A 8 -11.77 -40.39 35.47
CA LEU A 8 -11.85 -39.01 34.95
C LEU A 8 -12.12 -37.84 35.92
N THR A 9 -11.10 -37.47 36.70
CA THR A 9 -10.92 -36.09 37.17
C THR A 9 -10.24 -35.27 36.07
N LEU A 10 -11.04 -34.64 35.19
CA LEU A 10 -10.53 -33.71 34.18
C LEU A 10 -10.37 -32.32 34.83
N THR A 11 -9.23 -32.10 35.48
CA THR A 11 -8.84 -30.76 35.96
C THR A 11 -8.48 -29.89 34.75
N ILE A 12 -9.32 -28.90 34.49
CA ILE A 12 -9.14 -27.90 33.43
C ILE A 12 -7.94 -27.03 33.83
N PHE A 13 -6.80 -27.24 33.16
CA PHE A 13 -5.67 -26.32 33.21
C PHE A 13 -6.07 -25.04 32.46
N SER A 14 -6.41 -23.99 33.18
CA SER A 14 -6.52 -22.64 32.62
C SER A 14 -5.13 -22.14 32.25
N THR A 15 -4.72 -22.36 31.00
CA THR A 15 -3.56 -21.66 30.43
C THR A 15 -3.97 -20.21 30.16
N THR A 16 -3.50 -19.29 31.00
CA THR A 16 -3.49 -17.87 30.62
C THR A 16 -2.54 -17.72 29.46
N ALA A 17 -3.08 -17.70 28.24
CA ALA A 17 -2.34 -17.28 27.06
C ALA A 17 -1.99 -15.79 27.26
N SER A 18 -0.83 -15.54 27.86
CA SER A 18 -0.20 -14.22 27.76
C SER A 18 0.03 -13.98 26.28
N ALA A 19 -0.76 -13.07 25.69
CA ALA A 19 -0.49 -12.53 24.38
C ALA A 19 0.88 -11.84 24.45
N GLN A 20 1.92 -12.61 24.16
CA GLN A 20 3.29 -12.12 24.10
C GLN A 20 3.29 -11.07 23.00
N LYS A 21 3.44 -9.81 23.42
CA LYS A 21 3.54 -8.65 22.53
C LYS A 21 4.89 -8.74 21.83
N THR A 22 5.01 -9.68 20.89
CA THR A 22 6.16 -9.81 20.02
C THR A 22 6.29 -8.49 19.27
N SER A 23 7.43 -7.83 19.45
CA SER A 23 7.76 -6.66 18.65
C SER A 23 7.72 -7.09 17.18
N PRO A 24 6.99 -6.40 16.29
CA PRO A 24 6.97 -6.73 14.89
C PRO A 24 8.41 -6.74 14.36
N PRO A 25 8.70 -7.61 13.37
CA PRO A 25 10.06 -7.75 12.86
C PRO A 25 10.56 -6.39 12.35
N ARG A 26 11.77 -6.00 12.77
CA ARG A 26 12.55 -4.90 12.17
C ARG A 26 13.07 -5.30 10.77
N GLY A 27 12.23 -5.97 9.99
CA GLY A 27 12.51 -6.45 8.64
C GLY A 27 11.84 -5.55 7.61
N ARG A 28 12.34 -5.59 6.38
CA ARG A 28 11.69 -4.93 5.24
C ARG A 28 10.26 -5.48 5.10
N MET A 29 9.28 -4.59 5.11
CA MET A 29 7.91 -4.95 4.77
C MET A 29 7.80 -5.11 3.25
N ALA A 30 6.91 -5.97 2.79
CA ALA A 30 6.58 -6.05 1.36
C ALA A 30 6.17 -4.65 0.86
N GLY A 31 6.74 -4.22 -0.27
CA GLY A 31 6.52 -2.87 -0.82
C GLY A 31 7.42 -1.76 -0.28
N THR A 32 8.48 -2.09 0.48
CA THR A 32 9.51 -1.13 0.91
C THR A 32 10.78 -1.22 0.06
N SER A 33 11.49 -0.11 -0.13
CA SER A 33 12.76 -0.07 -0.87
C SER A 33 13.73 0.99 -0.32
N ASP A 34 15.00 0.90 -0.74
CA ASP A 34 16.03 1.85 -0.31
C ASP A 34 15.74 3.28 -0.79
N ILE A 35 16.12 4.25 0.02
CA ILE A 35 16.18 5.66 -0.36
C ILE A 35 17.57 5.89 -0.94
N THR A 36 17.65 6.05 -2.26
CA THR A 36 18.92 6.28 -2.93
C THR A 36 19.21 7.78 -3.05
N LYS A 37 20.39 8.12 -3.56
CA LYS A 37 20.76 9.52 -3.84
C LYS A 37 20.00 10.11 -5.04
N LYS A 38 19.33 9.28 -5.83
CA LYS A 38 18.57 9.73 -7.01
C LYS A 38 17.23 10.34 -6.61
N GLU A 39 16.62 9.89 -5.51
CA GLU A 39 15.39 10.47 -5.00
C GLU A 39 15.66 11.78 -4.25
N LYS A 40 14.86 12.80 -4.54
CA LYS A 40 14.94 14.10 -3.88
C LYS A 40 13.95 14.16 -2.73
N ARG A 41 14.36 14.70 -1.58
CA ARG A 41 13.41 15.00 -0.49
C ARG A 41 12.50 16.14 -0.93
N VAL A 42 11.20 15.89 -0.95
CA VAL A 42 10.17 16.84 -1.41
C VAL A 42 9.32 17.40 -0.27
N ALA A 43 9.23 16.69 0.86
CA ALA A 43 8.47 17.15 2.01
C ALA A 43 8.96 16.51 3.31
N GLN A 44 8.51 17.08 4.43
CA GLN A 44 8.63 16.52 5.77
C GLN A 44 7.33 16.79 6.53
N PHE A 45 6.93 15.87 7.40
CA PHE A 45 5.76 16.03 8.24
C PHE A 45 5.93 15.28 9.56
N THR A 46 5.07 15.58 10.52
CA THR A 46 5.01 14.91 11.82
C THR A 46 3.65 14.26 11.98
N LEU A 47 3.62 13.01 12.45
CA LEU A 47 2.41 12.37 12.97
C LEU A 47 2.68 11.93 14.41
N GLY A 48 1.88 12.40 15.36
CA GLY A 48 2.10 12.29 16.79
C GLY A 48 3.47 12.84 17.17
N ARG A 49 4.32 11.95 17.67
CA ARG A 49 5.72 12.26 18.04
C ARG A 49 6.74 11.92 16.94
N ASN A 50 6.30 11.26 15.87
CA ASN A 50 7.19 10.70 14.86
C ASN A 50 7.32 11.66 13.67
N LYS A 51 8.56 11.87 13.24
CA LYS A 51 8.87 12.72 12.08
C LYS A 51 9.15 11.85 10.86
N PHE A 52 8.61 12.27 9.72
CA PHE A 52 8.73 11.57 8.47
C PHE A 52 9.30 12.50 7.40
N SER A 53 10.04 11.91 6.46
CA SER A 53 10.50 12.58 5.25
C SER A 53 9.91 11.88 4.03
N VAL A 54 9.54 12.67 3.03
CA VAL A 54 9.04 12.18 1.75
C VAL A 54 10.09 12.44 0.69
N TYR A 55 10.45 11.38 -0.01
CA TYR A 55 11.35 11.42 -1.15
C TYR A 55 10.58 11.12 -2.41
N CYS A 56 10.97 11.73 -3.54
CA CYS A 56 10.36 11.49 -4.84
C CYS A 56 11.46 11.26 -5.87
N GLY A 57 11.27 10.27 -6.73
CA GLY A 57 12.16 10.02 -7.85
C GLY A 57 11.57 9.06 -8.85
N ASP A 58 12.21 9.01 -10.01
CA ASP A 58 11.90 8.02 -11.04
C ASP A 58 12.46 6.65 -10.60
N GLN A 59 11.65 5.61 -10.78
CA GLN A 59 12.08 4.23 -10.66
C GLN A 59 12.12 3.59 -12.03
N THR A 60 13.10 2.72 -12.25
CA THR A 60 13.04 1.80 -13.39
C THR A 60 11.81 0.92 -13.21
N PRO A 61 10.86 0.90 -14.16
CA PRO A 61 9.69 0.03 -14.09
C PRO A 61 10.16 -1.42 -13.92
N LYS A 62 9.88 -2.02 -12.77
CA LYS A 62 10.16 -3.45 -12.56
C LYS A 62 9.07 -4.22 -13.29
N TRP A 63 9.51 -5.17 -14.11
CA TRP A 63 8.66 -6.10 -14.89
C TRP A 63 7.73 -6.98 -14.04
N GLU A 64 7.84 -6.91 -12.71
CA GLU A 64 7.20 -7.84 -11.77
C GLU A 64 5.85 -7.38 -11.21
N LEU A 65 5.42 -6.11 -11.40
CA LEU A 65 4.17 -5.60 -10.80
C LEU A 65 2.97 -5.55 -11.77
N SER A 66 3.22 -5.62 -13.07
CA SER A 66 2.21 -5.81 -14.11
C SER A 66 2.91 -6.49 -15.28
N GLN A 67 2.25 -7.38 -15.99
CA GLN A 67 2.81 -8.14 -17.11
C GLN A 67 3.29 -7.28 -18.32
N GLU A 68 3.40 -5.96 -18.18
CA GLU A 68 3.81 -5.02 -19.22
C GLU A 68 4.63 -3.83 -18.68
N ARG A 69 5.54 -3.31 -19.51
CA ARG A 69 6.47 -2.20 -19.23
C ARG A 69 5.74 -0.86 -19.17
N CYS A 70 5.95 -0.09 -18.10
CA CYS A 70 5.56 1.33 -18.05
C CYS A 70 6.61 2.20 -18.75
N ASP A 71 6.22 3.34 -19.31
CA ASP A 71 7.14 4.33 -19.89
C ASP A 71 7.78 5.20 -18.81
N THR A 72 6.99 5.56 -17.79
CA THR A 72 7.41 6.36 -16.64
C THR A 72 6.86 5.72 -15.37
N LEU A 73 7.67 5.73 -14.32
CA LEU A 73 7.25 5.38 -12.97
C LEU A 73 7.90 6.34 -11.97
N GLN A 74 7.10 7.19 -11.35
CA GLN A 74 7.49 8.06 -10.26
C GLN A 74 6.86 7.59 -8.96
N VAL A 75 7.67 7.55 -7.90
CA VAL A 75 7.23 7.03 -6.60
C VAL A 75 7.57 8.03 -5.49
N TYR A 76 6.59 8.31 -4.64
CA TYR A 76 6.84 8.89 -3.33
C TYR A 76 7.25 7.79 -2.35
N LYS A 77 8.37 7.98 -1.68
CA LYS A 77 8.89 7.13 -0.61
C LYS A 77 8.78 7.88 0.70
N ILE A 78 7.92 7.41 1.60
CA ILE A 78 7.81 7.96 2.95
C ILE A 78 8.71 7.13 3.85
N ALA A 79 9.53 7.80 4.66
CA ALA A 79 10.46 7.17 5.59
C ALA A 79 10.44 7.89 6.93
N ALA A 80 10.67 7.15 8.02
CA ALA A 80 10.97 7.77 9.30
C ALA A 80 12.23 8.65 9.18
N GLN A 81 12.28 9.75 9.91
CA GLN A 81 13.41 10.68 9.82
C GLN A 81 14.74 9.96 10.12
N GLY A 82 15.67 10.06 9.16
CA GLY A 82 16.99 9.43 9.25
C GLY A 82 17.04 7.96 8.82
N ALA A 83 15.91 7.34 8.46
CA ALA A 83 15.90 5.99 7.91
C ALA A 83 16.48 5.96 6.48
N THR A 84 17.08 4.84 6.12
CA THR A 84 17.68 4.59 4.79
C THR A 84 16.75 3.85 3.84
N TYR A 85 15.58 3.41 4.31
CA TYR A 85 14.56 2.71 3.54
C TYR A 85 13.19 3.34 3.75
N SER A 86 12.33 3.23 2.74
CA SER A 86 10.93 3.64 2.81
C SER A 86 10.15 2.69 3.73
N ILE A 87 9.16 3.24 4.45
CA ILE A 87 8.16 2.46 5.18
C ILE A 87 6.83 2.38 4.41
N LEU A 88 6.65 3.28 3.44
CA LEU A 88 5.49 3.32 2.56
C LEU A 88 5.90 3.91 1.21
N GLU A 89 5.38 3.31 0.14
CA GLU A 89 5.56 3.79 -1.24
C GLU A 89 4.21 4.11 -1.87
N ILE A 90 4.17 5.21 -2.63
CA ILE A 90 2.98 5.68 -3.31
C ILE A 90 3.38 5.98 -4.75
N THR A 91 2.76 5.33 -5.72
CA THR A 91 2.95 5.67 -7.13
C THR A 91 2.43 7.08 -7.35
N LYS A 92 3.34 8.05 -7.52
CA LYS A 92 2.98 9.43 -7.86
C LYS A 92 2.36 9.47 -9.25
N LEU A 93 3.03 8.80 -10.20
CA LEU A 93 2.65 8.78 -11.60
C LEU A 93 3.23 7.54 -12.26
N ALA A 94 2.39 6.80 -12.99
CA ALA A 94 2.83 5.81 -13.96
C ALA A 94 2.12 6.04 -15.29
N THR A 95 2.86 5.93 -16.39
CA THR A 95 2.32 6.10 -17.73
C THR A 95 2.66 4.93 -18.65
N ARG A 96 1.78 4.69 -19.63
CA ARG A 96 1.96 3.74 -20.74
C ARG A 96 1.39 4.35 -22.00
N GLU A 97 2.17 4.34 -23.08
CA GLU A 97 1.83 4.94 -24.37
C GLU A 97 1.38 6.40 -24.22
N GLY A 98 2.04 7.14 -23.32
CA GLY A 98 1.71 8.53 -22.99
C GLY A 98 0.43 8.74 -22.17
N LYS A 99 -0.29 7.66 -21.78
CA LYS A 99 -1.51 7.72 -20.95
C LYS A 99 -1.18 7.42 -19.48
N ILE A 100 -1.88 8.07 -18.56
CA ILE A 100 -1.77 7.76 -17.12
C ILE A 100 -2.48 6.44 -16.83
N ILE A 101 -1.75 5.50 -16.24
CA ILE A 101 -2.29 4.20 -15.79
C ILE A 101 -2.35 4.09 -14.27
N ALA A 102 -1.56 4.91 -13.55
CA ALA A 102 -1.69 5.05 -12.11
C ALA A 102 -1.25 6.45 -11.68
N ALA A 103 -1.92 6.97 -10.66
CA ALA A 103 -1.59 8.26 -10.07
C ALA A 103 -1.87 8.21 -8.58
N GLY A 104 -1.09 8.94 -7.80
CA GLY A 104 -1.24 8.88 -6.36
C GLY A 104 -0.74 10.13 -5.68
N THR A 105 -1.38 10.44 -4.57
CA THR A 105 -1.08 11.59 -3.74
C THR A 105 -1.30 11.23 -2.27
N TYR A 106 -0.84 12.11 -1.40
CA TYR A 106 -1.06 11.99 0.03
C TYR A 106 -1.40 13.35 0.63
N ASN A 107 -2.11 13.32 1.74
CA ASN A 107 -2.45 14.50 2.52
C ASN A 107 -2.32 14.18 4.01
N ILE A 108 -1.94 15.18 4.81
CA ILE A 108 -1.91 15.06 6.28
C ILE A 108 -2.98 15.97 6.84
N THR A 109 -3.87 15.44 7.68
CA THR A 109 -4.92 16.21 8.33
C THR A 109 -5.22 15.58 9.69
N ASN A 110 -5.33 16.41 10.74
CA ASN A 110 -5.64 15.97 12.11
C ASN A 110 -4.81 14.75 12.56
N ASP A 111 -3.50 14.88 12.42
CA ASP A 111 -2.53 13.83 12.81
C ASP A 111 -2.70 12.48 12.09
N THR A 112 -3.35 12.50 10.92
CA THR A 112 -3.65 11.34 10.11
C THR A 112 -3.10 11.53 8.70
N LEU A 113 -2.46 10.49 8.17
CA LEU A 113 -1.99 10.43 6.79
C LEU A 113 -3.04 9.73 5.93
N TYR A 114 -3.52 10.44 4.92
CA TYR A 114 -4.39 9.92 3.88
C TYR A 114 -3.56 9.69 2.63
N VAL A 115 -3.66 8.50 2.06
CA VAL A 115 -3.02 8.13 0.81
C VAL A 115 -4.12 7.79 -0.19
N TYR A 116 -4.05 8.44 -1.35
CA TYR A 116 -4.97 8.22 -2.44
C TYR A 116 -4.19 7.64 -3.60
N SER A 117 -4.59 6.47 -4.05
CA SER A 117 -3.98 5.78 -5.18
C SER A 117 -5.06 5.47 -6.19
N GLU A 118 -4.86 5.89 -7.42
CA GLU A 118 -5.74 5.61 -8.54
C GLU A 118 -5.03 4.70 -9.52
N ALA A 119 -5.77 3.75 -10.05
CA ALA A 119 -5.32 2.86 -11.10
C ALA A 119 -6.36 2.83 -12.21
N TYR A 120 -5.84 2.74 -13.43
CA TYR A 120 -6.56 2.86 -14.68
C TYR A 120 -6.05 1.77 -15.60
N ASP A 121 -6.85 0.72 -15.75
CA ASP A 121 -6.58 -0.38 -16.66
C ASP A 121 -7.76 -0.59 -17.62
N TYR A 122 -7.63 -1.58 -18.51
CA TYR A 122 -8.68 -1.88 -19.50
C TYR A 122 -9.92 -2.53 -18.87
N MET A 123 -9.80 -3.14 -17.69
CA MET A 123 -10.89 -3.81 -16.96
C MET A 123 -11.67 -2.84 -16.08
N GLY A 124 -11.05 -1.75 -15.64
CA GLY A 124 -11.69 -0.79 -14.75
C GLY A 124 -10.76 0.33 -14.31
N ALA A 125 -11.37 1.28 -13.61
CA ALA A 125 -10.67 2.34 -12.93
C ALA A 125 -11.13 2.38 -11.48
N TYR A 126 -10.20 2.53 -10.56
CA TYR A 126 -10.50 2.51 -9.14
C TYR A 126 -9.60 3.46 -8.36
N ARG A 127 -10.15 3.99 -7.28
CA ARG A 127 -9.44 4.78 -6.28
C ARG A 127 -9.40 4.00 -4.98
N LEU A 128 -8.19 3.77 -4.48
CA LEU A 128 -7.92 3.31 -3.14
C LEU A 128 -7.63 4.52 -2.25
N THR A 129 -8.31 4.61 -1.11
CA THR A 129 -8.01 5.56 -0.04
C THR A 129 -7.58 4.79 1.19
N ASP A 130 -6.30 4.90 1.51
CA ASP A 130 -5.69 4.28 2.68
C ASP A 130 -5.41 5.33 3.75
N ILE A 131 -5.76 5.00 5.00
CA ILE A 131 -5.62 5.91 6.13
C ILE A 131 -4.61 5.32 7.10
N TYR A 132 -3.64 6.13 7.48
CA TYR A 132 -2.55 5.77 8.38
C TYR A 132 -2.48 6.71 9.56
N VAL A 133 -2.20 6.16 10.72
CA VAL A 133 -1.79 6.90 11.92
C VAL A 133 -0.38 6.51 12.29
N SER A 134 0.26 7.30 13.13
CA SER A 134 1.56 6.89 13.66
C SER A 134 1.43 5.89 14.79
N ASP A 135 2.34 4.93 14.86
CA ASP A 135 2.51 4.04 15.99
C ASP A 135 3.98 3.98 16.46
N ASN A 136 4.31 3.07 17.37
CA ASN A 136 5.68 2.94 17.88
C ASN A 136 6.69 2.45 16.83
N TYR A 137 6.22 1.92 15.70
CA TYR A 137 7.04 1.31 14.66
C TYR A 137 7.01 2.09 13.34
N GLY A 138 6.23 3.17 13.26
CA GLY A 138 6.18 4.09 12.14
C GLY A 138 4.75 4.46 11.78
N LEU A 139 4.28 3.94 10.66
CA LEU A 139 2.93 4.14 10.14
C LEU A 139 2.12 2.85 10.26
N LYS A 140 0.91 2.96 10.80
CA LYS A 140 -0.05 1.87 10.89
C LYS A 140 -1.28 2.20 10.05
N LYS A 141 -1.60 1.35 9.07
CA LYS A 141 -2.85 1.42 8.32
C LYS A 141 -4.02 1.12 9.26
N ILE A 142 -5.00 2.02 9.32
CA ILE A 142 -6.21 1.87 10.14
C ILE A 142 -7.48 1.72 9.29
N SER A 143 -7.43 2.11 8.01
CA SER A 143 -8.52 1.94 7.08
C SER A 143 -7.99 1.84 5.65
N GLY A 144 -8.74 1.15 4.80
CA GLY A 144 -8.53 1.09 3.36
C GLY A 144 -9.89 0.95 2.70
N LYS A 145 -10.20 1.84 1.77
CA LYS A 145 -11.45 1.82 1.00
C LYS A 145 -11.14 1.89 -0.47
N MET A 146 -11.76 1.01 -1.26
CA MET A 146 -11.68 1.03 -2.71
C MET A 146 -13.02 1.47 -3.29
N GLU A 147 -12.98 2.37 -4.27
CA GLU A 147 -14.15 2.88 -4.96
C GLU A 147 -13.90 2.85 -6.47
N ALA A 148 -14.91 2.43 -7.24
CA ALA A 148 -14.84 2.51 -8.68
C ALA A 148 -14.81 3.97 -9.14
N ILE A 149 -13.96 4.29 -10.11
CA ILE A 149 -13.97 5.56 -10.82
C ILE A 149 -14.88 5.37 -12.03
N LYS A 150 -15.90 6.21 -12.12
CA LYS A 150 -16.85 6.25 -13.22
C LYS A 150 -16.14 6.56 -14.53
N SER A 151 -16.20 5.65 -15.50
CA SER A 151 -15.49 5.77 -16.79
C SER A 151 -15.80 7.08 -17.51
N GLU A 152 -17.03 7.59 -17.40
CA GLU A 152 -17.46 8.86 -17.98
C GLU A 152 -16.74 10.10 -17.41
N THR A 153 -16.14 9.98 -16.22
CA THR A 153 -15.36 11.07 -15.59
C THR A 153 -13.88 11.03 -15.97
N ILE A 154 -13.45 9.97 -16.67
CA ILE A 154 -12.06 9.76 -17.03
C ILE A 154 -11.75 10.52 -18.32
N THR A 155 -10.80 11.44 -18.25
CA THR A 155 -10.35 12.22 -19.41
C THR A 155 -9.39 11.41 -20.28
N ASP A 156 -9.19 11.82 -21.53
CA ASP A 156 -8.28 11.15 -22.49
C ASP A 156 -6.81 11.15 -22.06
N LYS A 157 -6.44 11.90 -21.01
CA LYS A 157 -5.11 11.85 -20.41
C LYS A 157 -4.84 10.50 -19.74
N TYR A 158 -5.88 9.83 -19.26
CA TYR A 158 -5.81 8.56 -18.55
C TYR A 158 -6.15 7.42 -19.50
N LEU A 159 -5.70 6.22 -19.16
CA LEU A 159 -6.18 5.03 -19.84
C LEU A 159 -7.64 4.79 -19.44
N LYS A 160 -8.56 4.79 -20.41
CA LYS A 160 -9.95 4.50 -20.13
C LYS A 160 -10.16 2.98 -20.06
N PRO A 161 -10.96 2.48 -19.11
CA PRO A 161 -11.50 1.13 -19.17
C PRO A 161 -12.21 0.95 -20.51
N ALA A 162 -11.97 -0.16 -21.20
CA ALA A 162 -12.30 -0.28 -22.61
C ALA A 162 -13.81 -0.07 -22.88
N GLU A 163 -14.13 0.96 -23.66
CA GLU A 163 -15.34 1.05 -24.48
C GLU A 163 -15.22 0.04 -25.64
N MET A 164 -15.20 -1.27 -25.34
CA MET A 164 -15.43 -2.28 -26.35
C MET A 164 -16.87 -2.75 -26.26
N LYS A 165 -17.70 -2.20 -27.17
CA LYS A 165 -18.63 -3.07 -27.89
C LYS A 165 -17.80 -4.23 -28.41
N THR A 166 -17.93 -5.39 -27.79
CA THR A 166 -17.61 -6.65 -28.44
C THR A 166 -18.52 -6.76 -29.66
N ILE A 167 -18.03 -6.34 -30.83
CA ILE A 167 -18.47 -7.00 -32.05
C ILE A 167 -17.61 -8.25 -32.08
N PHE A 168 -18.10 -9.34 -31.45
CA PHE A 168 -17.71 -10.64 -31.94
C PHE A 168 -18.15 -10.67 -33.42
N PRO A 169 -17.26 -10.82 -34.40
CA PRO A 169 -17.72 -11.25 -35.71
C PRO A 169 -18.38 -12.61 -35.47
N GLY A 170 -19.70 -12.64 -35.57
CA GLY A 170 -20.45 -13.89 -35.47
C GLY A 170 -19.90 -14.87 -36.50
N GLU A 171 -19.57 -16.06 -36.02
CA GLU A 171 -19.43 -17.25 -36.86
C GLU A 171 -20.75 -17.56 -37.57
#